data_AF-A0A3D2CM89-F1
#
_entry.id   AF-A0A3D2CM89-F1
#
_cell.length_a   1.000
_cell.length_b   1.000
_cell.length_c   1.000
_cell.angle_alpha   90.00
_cell.angle_beta   90.00
_cell.angle_gamma   90.00
#
_symmetry.space_group_name_H-M   'P 1'
#
loop_
_entity.id
_entity.type
_entity.pdbx_description
1 polymer ?
#
loop_
_entity_poly.entity_id
_entity_poly.type
_entity_poly.pdbx_seq_one_letter_code
_entity_poly.pdbx_strand_id
1 'polypeptide(L)'
;MAKITIEELFYGDKYGIMGEVVKQVFARQDEFIADPHTFRELEIVRQTLIAVEKMKKNGDCIAEGELGDMVTVSVCGGSDENN
;
A
#
# COMPACT_ATOMS: atom_id res chain seq x y z
N MET A 1 12.40 -11.23 -1.95
CA MET A 1 11.84 -10.35 -2.99
C MET A 1 10.72 -11.09 -3.71
N ALA A 2 9.48 -10.83 -3.35
CA ALA A 2 8.30 -11.27 -4.08
C ALA A 2 7.84 -10.17 -5.05
N LYS A 3 7.38 -10.56 -6.23
CA LYS A 3 6.60 -9.71 -7.14
C LYS A 3 5.12 -9.91 -6.80
N ILE A 4 4.39 -8.83 -6.54
CA ILE A 4 3.05 -8.83 -5.95
C ILE A 4 2.12 -8.04 -6.88
N THR A 5 0.94 -8.57 -7.17
CA THR A 5 -0.07 -7.82 -7.95
C THR A 5 -0.75 -6.75 -7.11
N ILE A 6 -1.43 -5.80 -7.74
CA ILE A 6 -2.23 -4.80 -7.00
C ILE A 6 -3.36 -5.50 -6.25
N GLU A 7 -3.97 -6.54 -6.82
CA GLU A 7 -5.00 -7.31 -6.13
C GLU A 7 -4.46 -7.98 -4.85
N GLU A 8 -3.30 -8.62 -4.93
CA GLU A 8 -2.65 -9.25 -3.76
C GLU A 8 -2.21 -8.22 -2.71
N LEU A 9 -1.75 -7.04 -3.15
CA LEU A 9 -1.41 -5.95 -2.24
C LEU A 9 -2.64 -5.49 -1.42
N PHE A 10 -3.80 -5.38 -2.07
CA PHE A 10 -5.01 -4.84 -1.44
C PHE A 10 -5.81 -5.89 -0.66
N TYR A 11 -5.93 -7.11 -1.19
CA TYR A 11 -6.83 -8.14 -0.67
C TYR A 11 -6.12 -9.41 -0.17
N GLY A 12 -4.82 -9.56 -0.42
CA GLY A 12 -4.04 -10.71 0.05
C GLY A 12 -3.58 -10.57 1.51
N ASP A 13 -3.20 -11.69 2.12
CA ASP A 13 -2.85 -11.74 3.55
C ASP A 13 -1.55 -11.00 3.90
N LYS A 14 -0.63 -10.89 2.94
CA LYS A 14 0.73 -10.38 3.20
C LYS A 14 0.74 -8.90 3.61
N TYR A 15 -0.09 -8.09 2.96
CA TYR A 15 -0.19 -6.64 3.22
C TYR A 15 -1.61 -6.19 3.54
N GLY A 16 -2.63 -6.82 2.94
CA GLY A 16 -4.03 -6.75 3.37
C GLY A 16 -4.57 -5.34 3.59
N ILE A 17 -4.27 -4.40 2.67
CA ILE A 17 -4.62 -2.98 2.83
C ILE A 17 -6.11 -2.81 3.15
N MET A 18 -7.00 -3.47 2.40
CA MET A 18 -8.44 -3.29 2.61
C MET A 18 -8.91 -3.82 3.96
N GLY A 19 -8.30 -4.90 4.46
CA GLY A 19 -8.57 -5.41 5.80
C GLY A 19 -8.21 -4.39 6.88
N GLU A 20 -7.06 -3.75 6.75
CA GLU A 20 -6.63 -2.69 7.68
C GLU A 20 -7.47 -1.41 7.54
N VAL A 21 -7.82 -1.01 6.32
CA VAL A 21 -8.74 0.13 6.07
C VAL A 21 -10.06 -0.10 6.79
N VAL A 22 -10.68 -1.27 6.64
CA VAL A 22 -11.95 -1.57 7.31
C VAL A 22 -11.82 -1.45 8.83
N LYS A 23 -10.77 -2.03 9.42
CA LYS A 23 -10.51 -1.91 10.87
C LYS A 23 -10.39 -0.46 11.31
N GLN A 24 -9.63 0.35 10.57
CA GLN A 24 -9.37 1.75 10.93
C GLN A 24 -10.59 2.65 10.72
N VAL A 25 -11.39 2.38 9.68
CA VAL A 25 -12.67 3.07 9.47
C VAL A 25 -13.58 2.87 10.68
N PHE A 26 -13.80 1.64 11.12
CA PHE A 26 -14.64 1.38 12.29
C PHE A 26 -14.05 1.93 13.60
N ALA A 27 -12.73 1.95 13.74
CA ALA A 27 -12.09 2.38 14.98
C ALA A 27 -12.01 3.90 15.14
N ARG A 28 -11.90 4.65 14.03
CA ARG A 28 -11.45 6.06 14.07
C ARG A 28 -12.29 7.02 13.23
N GLN A 29 -13.34 6.56 12.55
CA GLN A 29 -14.18 7.45 11.72
C GLN A 29 -14.75 8.64 12.51
N ASP A 30 -15.09 8.45 13.78
CA ASP A 30 -15.70 9.49 14.62
C ASP A 30 -14.66 10.53 15.11
N GLU A 31 -13.36 10.25 14.96
CA GLU A 31 -12.27 11.19 15.29
C GLU A 31 -12.04 12.21 14.17
N PHE A 32 -12.62 11.97 12.98
CA PHE A 32 -12.36 12.78 11.80
C PHE A 32 -13.46 13.82 11.59
N ILE A 33 -13.06 15.08 11.44
CA ILE A 33 -14.01 16.20 11.23
C ILE A 33 -14.59 16.19 9.81
N ALA A 34 -13.88 15.58 8.85
CA ALA A 34 -14.35 15.47 7.48
C ALA A 34 -15.41 14.37 7.31
N ASP A 35 -16.13 14.43 6.20
CA ASP A 35 -17.13 13.43 5.82
C ASP A 35 -16.58 11.98 5.91
N PRO A 36 -17.36 11.00 6.40
CA PRO A 36 -16.93 9.60 6.52
C PRO A 36 -16.43 8.95 5.22
N HIS A 37 -16.93 9.37 4.05
CA HIS A 37 -16.41 8.91 2.77
C HIS A 37 -15.01 9.45 2.52
N THR A 38 -14.79 10.74 2.77
CA THR A 38 -13.45 11.35 2.69
C THR A 38 -12.47 10.67 3.64
N PHE A 39 -12.89 10.34 4.86
CA PHE A 39 -12.04 9.61 5.80
C PHE A 39 -11.62 8.25 5.26
N ARG A 40 -12.57 7.49 4.68
CA ARG A 40 -12.27 6.18 4.07
C ARG A 40 -11.25 6.31 2.95
N GLU A 41 -11.41 7.27 2.05
CA GLU A 41 -10.48 7.51 0.94
C GLU A 41 -9.06 7.83 1.45
N LEU A 42 -8.96 8.69 2.47
CA LEU A 42 -7.69 9.02 3.09
C LEU A 42 -7.06 7.83 3.81
N GLU A 43 -7.86 6.96 4.44
CA GLU A 43 -7.34 5.78 5.10
C GLU A 43 -6.84 4.73 4.09
N ILE A 44 -7.46 4.62 2.91
CA ILE A 44 -6.93 3.80 1.80
C ILE A 44 -5.53 4.29 1.40
N VAL A 45 -5.35 5.60 1.22
CA VAL A 45 -4.05 6.18 0.88
C VAL A 45 -3.04 5.92 2.01
N ARG A 46 -3.43 6.18 3.26
CA ARG A 46 -2.56 5.98 4.43
C ARG A 46 -2.08 4.53 4.55
N GLN A 47 -2.99 3.55 4.44
CA GLN A 47 -2.63 2.13 4.52
C GLN A 47 -1.79 1.67 3.32
N THR A 48 -2.05 2.23 2.13
CA THR A 48 -1.19 1.98 0.95
C THR A 48 0.23 2.47 1.18
N LEU A 49 0.43 3.67 1.72
CA LEU A 49 1.77 4.19 2.03
C LEU A 49 2.48 3.32 3.09
N ILE A 50 1.76 2.87 4.12
CA ILE A 50 2.30 1.94 5.12
C ILE A 50 2.72 0.62 4.47
N ALA A 51 1.90 0.07 3.57
CA ALA A 51 2.22 -1.16 2.85
C ALA A 51 3.46 -1.00 1.97
N VAL A 52 3.58 0.10 1.21
CA VAL A 52 4.76 0.39 0.39
C VAL A 52 6.03 0.48 1.25
N GLU A 53 5.98 1.10 2.43
CA GLU A 53 7.13 1.14 3.34
C GLU A 53 7.51 -0.25 3.86
N LYS A 54 6.53 -1.12 4.14
CA LYS A 54 6.80 -2.53 4.49
C LYS A 54 7.36 -3.31 3.30
N MET A 55 6.88 -3.05 2.08
CA MET A 55 7.38 -3.66 0.85
C MET A 55 8.86 -3.34 0.64
N LYS A 56 9.24 -2.07 0.76
CA LYS A 56 10.64 -1.64 0.68
C LYS A 56 11.53 -2.39 1.67
N LYS A 57 11.09 -2.47 2.94
CA LYS A 57 11.83 -3.18 4.00
C LYS A 57 11.99 -4.68 3.72
N ASN A 58 10.98 -5.31 3.14
CA ASN A 58 11.01 -6.73 2.79
C ASN A 58 11.70 -7.01 1.44
N GLY A 59 12.07 -5.95 0.70
CA GLY A 59 12.54 -6.05 -0.67
C GLY A 59 11.49 -6.64 -1.61
N ASP A 60 10.21 -6.40 -1.35
CA ASP A 60 9.10 -6.83 -2.20
C ASP A 60 8.71 -5.73 -3.18
N CYS A 61 8.18 -6.11 -4.33
CA CYS A 61 7.86 -5.18 -5.42
C CYS A 61 6.53 -5.49 -6.09
N ILE A 62 5.98 -4.50 -6.79
CA ILE A 62 4.79 -4.68 -7.61
C ILE A 62 5.18 -5.38 -8.91
N ALA A 63 4.35 -6.33 -9.35
CA ALA A 63 4.56 -7.03 -10.61
C ALA A 63 4.55 -6.04 -11.80
N GLU A 64 5.36 -6.33 -12.81
CA GLU A 64 5.51 -5.48 -13.99
C GLU A 64 4.17 -5.31 -14.72
N GLY A 65 3.89 -4.09 -15.19
CA GLY A 65 2.66 -3.77 -15.94
C GLY A 65 1.44 -3.45 -15.08
N GLU A 66 1.42 -3.80 -13.79
CA GLU A 66 0.27 -3.55 -12.90
C GLU A 66 -0.03 -2.05 -12.68
N LEU A 67 1.01 -1.21 -12.72
CA LEU A 67 0.87 0.24 -12.57
C LEU A 67 0.67 0.96 -13.92
N GLY A 68 0.68 0.22 -15.03
CA GLY A 68 0.65 0.76 -16.38
C GLY A 68 1.96 1.43 -16.83
N ASP A 69 2.09 1.64 -18.14
CA ASP A 69 3.33 2.11 -18.78
C ASP A 69 3.78 3.52 -18.35
N MET A 70 2.86 4.32 -17.81
CA MET A 70 3.13 5.72 -17.43
C MET A 70 3.79 5.86 -16.05
N VAL A 71 3.69 4.84 -15.20
CA VAL A 71 4.17 4.91 -13.82
C VAL A 71 5.61 4.39 -13.76
N THR A 72 6.58 5.32 -13.79
CA THR A 72 8.02 5.03 -13.62
C THR A 72 8.42 4.75 -12.17
N VAL A 73 7.46 4.54 -11.27
CA VAL A 73 7.72 4.27 -9.85
C VAL A 73 8.33 2.87 -9.72
N SER A 74 9.65 2.82 -9.64
CA SER A 74 10.35 1.64 -9.14
C SER A 74 10.16 1.57 -7.63
N VAL A 75 9.25 0.71 -7.16
CA VAL A 75 9.23 0.27 -5.75
C VAL A 75 10.40 -0.71 -5.47
N CYS A 76 11.24 -0.98 -6.47
CA CYS A 76 12.55 -1.60 -6.31
C CYS A 76 13.60 -0.49 -6.17
N GLY A 77 13.84 -0.01 -4.95
CA GLY A 77 15.09 0.72 -4.65
C GLY A 77 16.22 -0.29 -4.55
N GLY A 78 17.21 -0.18 -5.44
CA GLY A 78 18.37 -1.07 -5.50
C GLY A 78 19.23 -0.98 -4.23
N SER A 79 19.63 -2.13 -3.72
CA SER A 79 20.81 -2.26 -2.86
C SER A 79 22.05 -2.25 -3.74
N ASP A 80 22.43 -1.08 -4.26
CA ASP A 80 23.78 -0.84 -4.78
C ASP A 80 24.50 0.16 -3.87
N GLU A 81 24.62 -0.20 -2.58
CA GLU A 81 25.66 0.34 -1.71
C GLU A 81 26.52 -0.83 -1.23
N ASN A 82 27.43 -1.25 -2.09
CA ASN A 82 28.64 -1.99 -1.71
C ASN A 82 29.66 -1.84 -2.85
N ASN A 83 30.47 -0.78 -2.79
CA ASN A 83 31.94 -0.86 -2.79
C ASN A 83 32.55 0.53 -2.52
#